data_AF-A0A2M7Q3H8-F1
#
_entry.id   AF-A0A2M7Q3H8-F1
#
_cell.length_a   1.000
_cell.length_b   1.000
_cell.length_c   1.000
_cell.angle_alpha   90.00
_cell.angle_beta   90.00
_cell.angle_gamma   90.00
#
_symmetry.space_group_name_H-M   'P 1'
#
loop_
_entity.id
_entity.type
_entity.pdbx_description
1 polymer ?
#
loop_
_entity_poly.entity_id
_entity_poly.type
_entity_poly.pdbx_seq_one_letter_code
_entity_poly.pdbx_strand_id
1 'polypeptide(L)'
;MSDTILKHQIHAQNGDRSGYPDIMEGFLSSGGALLSPHQTTLKRGSEYAFSIHVPNALKVAVIDGKKWHWLQVDGDHFSAQVRADSSEVVIAAAFPANKKRFEYLVRYTVR
;
A
#
# COMPACT_ATOMS: atom_id res chain seq x y z
N MET A 1 -2.14 24.98 23.90
CA MET A 1 -2.14 23.51 23.91
C MET A 1 -2.00 23.08 22.46
N SER A 2 -0.86 22.48 22.18
CA SER A 2 -0.37 22.10 20.85
C SER A 2 -1.17 20.92 20.31
N ASP A 3 -1.54 20.96 19.03
CA ASP A 3 -1.16 19.92 18.06
C ASP A 3 -1.56 20.36 16.65
N THR A 4 -0.59 20.84 15.89
CA THR A 4 -0.76 21.11 14.46
C THR A 4 -0.66 19.78 13.74
N ILE A 5 -1.80 19.14 13.49
CA ILE A 5 -1.88 17.95 12.65
C ILE A 5 -1.42 18.36 11.25
N LEU A 6 -0.18 18.00 10.90
CA LEU A 6 0.37 18.10 9.55
C LEU A 6 -0.46 17.21 8.62
N LYS A 7 -1.57 17.76 8.09
CA LYS A 7 -2.29 17.21 6.95
C LYS A 7 -1.42 17.34 5.70
N HIS A 8 -0.50 16.40 5.53
CA HIS A 8 0.18 16.20 4.25
C HIS A 8 -0.75 15.44 3.30
N GLN A 9 -1.76 16.16 2.78
CA GLN A 9 -2.46 15.74 1.57
C GLN A 9 -1.53 16.09 0.40
N ILE A 10 -0.57 15.20 0.13
CA ILE A 10 0.35 15.36 -1.01
C ILE A 10 -0.46 15.05 -2.27
N HIS A 11 -0.93 16.10 -2.94
CA HIS A 11 -1.31 16.03 -4.34
C HIS A 11 -0.04 15.74 -5.15
N ALA A 12 0.14 14.48 -5.56
CA ALA A 12 1.21 14.09 -6.47
C ALA A 12 0.91 14.63 -7.88
N GLN A 13 1.12 15.94 -8.07
CA GLN A 13 1.27 16.51 -9.41
C GLN A 13 2.70 16.21 -9.87
N ASN A 14 2.82 15.41 -10.93
CA ASN A 14 3.96 15.28 -11.84
C ASN A 14 5.31 15.89 -11.35
N GLY A 15 6.21 15.06 -10.83
CA GLY A 15 7.61 15.44 -10.62
C GLY A 15 8.34 14.62 -9.57
N ASP A 16 9.41 13.92 -9.98
CA ASP A 16 10.42 13.21 -9.18
C ASP A 16 9.99 12.06 -8.22
N ARG A 17 9.97 10.84 -8.76
CA ARG A 17 9.77 9.55 -8.04
C ARG A 17 11.04 9.05 -7.33
N SER A 18 11.71 9.86 -6.51
CA SER A 18 12.98 9.43 -5.89
C SER A 18 12.85 8.79 -4.49
N GLY A 19 11.64 8.68 -3.90
CA GLY A 19 11.51 8.26 -2.50
C GLY A 19 10.24 7.50 -2.08
N TYR A 20 9.18 7.49 -2.90
CA TYR A 20 7.93 6.77 -2.60
C TYR A 20 7.73 5.54 -3.50
N PRO A 21 7.11 4.45 -2.98
CA PRO A 21 6.76 3.30 -3.81
C PRO A 21 5.87 3.74 -4.98
N ASP A 22 5.84 2.94 -6.05
CA ASP A 22 5.01 3.24 -7.21
C ASP A 22 3.54 3.10 -6.79
N ILE A 23 2.92 4.24 -6.47
CA ILE A 23 1.50 4.34 -6.11
C ILE A 23 0.71 4.60 -7.39
N MET A 24 -0.34 3.80 -7.62
CA MET A 24 -1.21 3.98 -8.77
C MET A 24 -2.14 5.19 -8.57
N GLU A 25 -2.30 6.03 -9.60
CA GLU A 25 -3.04 7.30 -9.52
C GLU A 25 -4.51 7.14 -9.08
N GLY A 26 -5.16 6.04 -9.48
CA GLY A 26 -6.52 5.71 -9.05
C GLY A 26 -6.64 5.43 -7.54
N PHE A 27 -5.57 4.96 -6.90
CA PHE A 27 -5.55 4.71 -5.45
C PHE A 27 -5.62 6.02 -4.65
N LEU A 28 -4.85 7.04 -5.03
CA LEU A 28 -4.89 8.35 -4.37
C LEU A 28 -6.21 9.08 -4.67
N SER A 29 -6.68 9.01 -5.91
CA SER A 29 -7.91 9.69 -6.35
C SER A 29 -9.18 9.15 -5.68
N SER A 30 -9.15 7.91 -5.17
CA SER A 30 -10.25 7.28 -4.42
C SER A 30 -10.18 7.50 -2.90
N GLY A 31 -9.24 8.34 -2.43
CA GLY A 31 -9.04 8.59 -0.99
C GLY A 31 -8.21 7.51 -0.28
N GLY A 32 -7.56 6.63 -1.05
CA GLY A 32 -6.62 5.67 -0.53
C GLY A 32 -5.33 6.33 -0.02
N ALA A 33 -4.78 5.79 1.06
CA ALA A 33 -3.53 6.26 1.64
C ALA A 33 -2.67 5.09 2.12
N LEU A 34 -1.39 5.10 1.72
CA LEU A 34 -0.39 4.23 2.32
C LEU A 34 0.05 4.85 3.65
N LEU A 35 0.03 4.06 4.73
CA LEU A 35 0.42 4.50 6.07
C LEU A 35 1.78 3.91 6.49
N SER A 36 2.13 2.72 5.99
CA SER A 36 3.47 2.14 6.08
C SER A 36 3.64 0.94 5.14
N PRO A 37 4.87 0.64 4.69
CA PRO A 37 6.11 1.41 4.87
C PRO A 37 6.27 2.55 3.85
N HIS A 38 6.78 3.72 4.26
CA HIS A 38 6.94 4.91 3.40
C HIS A 38 8.26 4.95 2.60
N GLN A 39 8.78 3.79 2.18
CA GLN A 39 10.06 3.68 1.48
C GLN A 39 9.88 3.03 0.11
N THR A 40 10.65 3.44 -0.89
CA THR A 40 10.64 2.85 -2.25
C THR A 40 11.11 1.41 -2.28
N THR A 41 12.15 1.12 -1.51
CA THR A 41 12.90 -0.14 -1.57
C THR A 41 12.80 -0.85 -0.23
N LEU A 42 12.37 -2.10 -0.26
CA LEU A 42 12.40 -2.99 0.90
C LEU A 42 13.72 -3.76 0.90
N LYS A 43 14.24 -4.04 2.09
CA LYS A 43 15.41 -4.89 2.26
C LYS A 43 14.98 -6.35 2.25
N ARG A 44 15.62 -7.16 1.41
CA ARG A 44 15.37 -8.61 1.33
C ARG A 44 15.55 -9.28 2.69
N GLY A 45 14.63 -10.18 3.03
CA GLY A 45 14.64 -10.93 4.28
C GLY A 45 14.21 -10.14 5.51
N SER A 46 13.84 -8.87 5.35
CA SER A 46 13.35 -8.03 6.46
C SER A 46 11.83 -8.06 6.54
N GLU A 47 11.32 -7.94 7.75
CA GLU A 47 9.89 -7.85 8.04
C GLU A 47 9.42 -6.40 8.12
N TYR A 48 8.24 -6.15 7.56
CA TYR A 48 7.64 -4.83 7.49
C TYR A 48 6.20 -4.86 7.96
N ALA A 49 5.83 -3.83 8.74
CA ALA A 49 4.45 -3.53 9.06
C ALA A 49 3.81 -2.83 7.86
N PHE A 50 3.01 -3.55 7.09
CA PHE A 50 2.20 -2.98 6.03
C PHE A 50 0.90 -2.45 6.63
N SER A 51 0.57 -1.20 6.30
CA SER A 51 -0.59 -0.49 6.82
C SER A 51 -1.12 0.45 5.73
N ILE A 52 -2.38 0.31 5.37
CA ILE A 52 -2.97 1.01 4.22
C ILE A 52 -4.46 1.27 4.44
N HIS A 53 -4.89 2.49 4.14
CA HIS A 53 -6.30 2.87 4.07
C HIS A 53 -6.79 2.72 2.63
N VAL A 54 -7.84 1.91 2.43
CA VAL A 54 -8.41 1.63 1.11
C VAL A 54 -9.95 1.67 1.20
N PRO A 55 -10.57 2.85 0.94
CA PRO A 55 -12.01 2.99 1.02
C PRO A 55 -12.77 1.98 0.15
N ASN A 56 -13.79 1.36 0.71
CA ASN A 56 -14.68 0.42 0.01
C ASN A 56 -13.99 -0.85 -0.51
N ALA A 57 -12.75 -1.14 -0.13
CA ALA A 57 -12.12 -2.40 -0.47
C ALA A 57 -12.79 -3.55 0.29
N LEU A 58 -13.07 -4.65 -0.42
CA LEU A 58 -13.57 -5.88 0.21
C LEU A 58 -12.44 -6.65 0.89
N LYS A 59 -11.27 -6.68 0.25
CA LYS A 59 -10.08 -7.41 0.68
C LYS A 59 -8.84 -6.72 0.15
N VAL A 60 -7.78 -6.73 0.94
CA VAL A 60 -6.45 -6.26 0.55
C VAL A 60 -5.42 -7.34 0.85
N ALA A 61 -4.45 -7.49 -0.03
CA ALA A 61 -3.32 -8.39 0.16
C ALA A 61 -2.00 -7.69 -0.16
N VAL A 62 -0.96 -8.08 0.58
CA VAL A 62 0.44 -7.91 0.17
C VAL A 62 0.85 -9.17 -0.59
N ILE A 63 1.37 -9.01 -1.79
CA ILE A 63 1.81 -10.07 -2.69
C ILE A 63 3.34 -10.03 -2.73
N ASP A 64 3.98 -11.04 -2.15
CA ASP A 64 5.43 -11.25 -2.21
C ASP A 64 5.72 -12.39 -3.21
N GLY A 65 6.03 -12.01 -4.46
CA GLY A 65 6.18 -12.95 -5.57
C GLY A 65 4.88 -13.71 -5.87
N LYS A 66 4.81 -14.99 -5.47
CA LYS A 66 3.62 -15.84 -5.63
C LYS A 66 2.78 -15.96 -4.36
N LYS A 67 3.26 -15.43 -3.23
CA LYS A 67 2.60 -15.56 -1.93
C LYS A 67 1.67 -14.39 -1.69
N TRP A 68 0.43 -14.70 -1.33
CA TRP A 68 -0.58 -13.70 -0.96
C TRP A 68 -0.70 -13.68 0.56
N HIS A 69 -0.46 -12.51 1.14
CA HIS A 69 -0.61 -12.22 2.55
C HIS A 69 -1.83 -11.32 2.72
N TRP A 70 -2.96 -11.90 3.13
CA TRP A 70 -4.18 -11.15 3.36
C TRP A 70 -4.03 -10.25 4.59
N LEU A 71 -4.40 -8.98 4.44
CA LEU A 71 -4.34 -8.03 5.53
C LEU A 71 -5.56 -8.19 6.43
N GLN A 72 -5.35 -7.99 7.73
CA GLN A 72 -6.45 -7.83 8.69
C GLN A 72 -7.16 -6.51 8.41
N VAL A 73 -8.48 -6.51 8.52
CA VAL A 73 -9.34 -5.36 8.20
C VAL A 73 -9.96 -4.79 9.47
N ASP A 74 -9.95 -3.47 9.58
CA ASP A 74 -10.69 -2.67 10.55
C ASP A 74 -11.29 -1.45 9.84
N GLY A 75 -12.58 -1.52 9.49
CA GLY A 75 -13.22 -0.55 8.60
C GLY A 75 -12.56 -0.51 7.22
N ASP A 76 -12.08 0.67 6.82
CA ASP A 76 -11.32 0.87 5.57
C ASP A 76 -9.80 0.74 5.77
N HIS A 77 -9.34 0.34 6.95
CA HIS A 77 -7.92 0.18 7.28
C HIS A 77 -7.51 -1.29 7.22
N PHE A 78 -6.40 -1.56 6.53
CA PHE A 78 -5.83 -2.88 6.35
C PHE A 78 -4.39 -2.93 6.85
N SER A 79 -4.02 -3.98 7.60
CA SER A 79 -2.65 -4.16 8.08
C SER A 79 -2.18 -5.61 8.25
N ALA A 80 -0.86 -5.83 8.16
CA ALA A 80 -0.20 -7.10 8.46
C ALA A 80 1.33 -6.93 8.59
N GLN A 81 1.98 -7.84 9.32
CA GLN A 81 3.43 -8.04 9.23
C GLN A 81 3.74 -8.98 8.08
N VAL A 82 4.62 -8.55 7.17
CA VAL A 82 5.04 -9.38 6.02
C VAL A 82 6.53 -9.24 5.82
N ARG A 83 7.19 -10.40 5.69
CA ARG A 83 8.59 -10.50 5.28
C ARG A 83 8.73 -10.34 3.78
N ALA A 84 9.63 -9.47 3.34
CA ALA A 84 9.89 -9.24 1.93
C ALA A 84 11.03 -10.14 1.43
N ASP A 85 10.71 -11.23 0.74
CA ASP A 85 11.72 -12.19 0.26
C ASP A 85 11.90 -12.22 -1.26
N SER A 86 10.88 -11.85 -2.05
CA SER A 86 10.95 -11.84 -3.52
C SER A 86 11.62 -10.57 -4.05
N SER A 87 11.81 -10.43 -5.36
CA SER A 87 12.37 -9.21 -5.97
C SER A 87 11.40 -8.03 -5.96
N GLU A 88 10.12 -8.30 -5.74
CA GLU A 88 9.03 -7.35 -5.81
C GLU A 88 7.96 -7.70 -4.79
N VAL A 89 7.39 -6.66 -4.17
CA VAL A 89 6.22 -6.75 -3.30
C VAL A 89 5.15 -5.79 -3.80
N VAL A 90 3.90 -6.26 -3.92
CA VAL A 90 2.76 -5.48 -4.42
C VAL A 90 1.62 -5.49 -3.41
N ILE A 91 0.99 -4.34 -3.16
CA ILE A 91 -0.28 -4.28 -2.43
C ILE A 91 -1.42 -4.26 -3.45
N ALA A 92 -2.39 -5.14 -3.30
CA ALA A 92 -3.53 -5.27 -4.20
C ALA A 92 -4.86 -5.32 -3.44
N ALA A 93 -5.92 -4.76 -4.03
CA ALA A 93 -7.26 -4.74 -3.43
C ALA A 93 -8.34 -5.25 -4.39
N ALA A 94 -9.36 -5.88 -3.83
CA ALA A 94 -10.59 -6.22 -4.55
C ALA A 94 -11.71 -5.28 -4.14
N PHE A 95 -12.44 -4.74 -5.11
CA PHE A 95 -13.54 -3.81 -4.90
C PHE A 95 -14.91 -4.43 -5.28
N PRO A 96 -16.02 -3.95 -4.69
CA PRO A 96 -17.37 -4.47 -4.96
C PRO A 96 -17.76 -4.45 -6.44
N ALA A 97 -17.33 -3.43 -7.17
CA ALA A 97 -17.59 -3.28 -8.60
C ALA A 97 -16.98 -4.41 -9.44
N ASN A 98 -15.91 -5.06 -8.95
CA ASN A 98 -15.24 -6.14 -9.66
C ASN A 98 -14.65 -7.20 -8.71
N LYS A 99 -15.55 -7.93 -8.02
CA LYS A 99 -15.18 -8.94 -7.00
C LYS A 99 -14.23 -10.05 -7.46
N LYS A 100 -14.06 -10.23 -8.78
CA LYS A 100 -13.20 -11.28 -9.38
C LYS A 100 -11.82 -10.76 -9.79
N ARG A 101 -11.56 -9.46 -9.71
CA ARG A 101 -10.27 -8.86 -10.07
C ARG A 101 -9.68 -8.12 -8.89
N PHE A 102 -8.36 -8.19 -8.81
CA PHE A 102 -7.57 -7.38 -7.89
C PHE A 102 -6.91 -6.26 -8.67
N GLU A 103 -6.97 -5.05 -8.12
CA GLU A 103 -6.28 -3.88 -8.63
C GLU A 103 -5.00 -3.68 -7.83
N TYR A 104 -3.90 -3.38 -8.51
CA TYR A 104 -2.63 -3.08 -7.86
C TYR A 104 -2.66 -1.63 -7.39
N LEU A 105 -2.30 -1.42 -6.12
CA LEU A 105 -2.35 -0.11 -5.48
C LEU A 105 -0.95 0.49 -5.31
N VAL A 106 -0.03 -0.34 -4.83
CA VAL A 106 1.34 0.08 -4.45
C VAL A 106 2.32 -1.01 -4.86
N ARG A 107 3.46 -0.63 -5.43
CA ARG A 107 4.55 -1.55 -5.79
C ARG A 107 5.87 -1.12 -5.14
N TYR A 108 6.58 -2.09 -4.58
CA TYR A 108 7.90 -1.95 -3.99
C TYR A 108 8.93 -2.79 -4.75
N THR A 109 10.15 -2.25 -4.89
CA THR A 109 11.31 -3.06 -5.26
C THR A 109 11.94 -3.64 -4.00
N VAL A 110 12.44 -4.88 -4.06
CA VAL A 110 13.15 -5.51 -2.95
C VAL A 110 14.61 -5.74 -3.33
N ARG A 111 15.54 -5.27 -2.50
CA ARG A 111 16.99 -5.41 -2.70
C ARG A 111 17.64 -6.18 -1.57
#